data_AF-A0A950S0T1-F1
#
_entry.id   AF-A0A950S0T1-F1
#
_cell.length_a   1.000
_cell.length_b   1.000
_cell.length_c   1.000
_cell.angle_alpha   90.00
_cell.angle_beta   90.00
_cell.angle_gamma   90.00
#
_symmetry.space_group_name_H-M   'P 1'
#
loop_
_entity.id
_entity.type
_entity.pdbx_description
1 polymer ?
#
loop_
_entity_poly.entity_id
_entity_poly.type
_entity_poly.pdbx_seq_one_letter_code
_entity_poly.pdbx_strand_id
1 'polypeptide(L)'
;MADSLGPIPLPAAGQKTSGYFTFDDPQLAQFQWPYFAVSGTEPTQKRFILTAGIHAAEYTGILAAIQLGRLLTPEHVRGTIVVIPLLNRPGFFERCIYVNPVDNDNINRVFPGSPSGPWSERFAYHLLNDIVVK
;
A
#
# COMPACT_ATOMS: atom_id res chain seq x y z
N MET A 1 -17.16 11.22 -5.98
CA MET A 1 -16.18 10.10 -6.04
C MET A 1 -15.65 9.94 -4.62
N ALA A 2 -15.33 8.74 -4.14
CA ALA A 2 -14.80 8.65 -2.77
C ALA A 2 -13.44 9.36 -2.69
N ASP A 3 -13.28 10.24 -1.69
CA ASP A 3 -12.10 11.10 -1.53
C ASP A 3 -10.89 10.33 -0.94
N SER A 4 -11.06 9.04 -0.65
CA SER A 4 -10.03 8.16 -0.12
C SER A 4 -10.18 6.71 -0.57
N LEU A 5 -9.07 5.96 -0.46
CA LEU A 5 -8.98 4.52 -0.55
C LEU A 5 -8.48 4.01 0.81
N GLY A 6 -9.41 3.59 1.67
CA GLY A 6 -9.10 3.29 3.07
C GLY A 6 -8.50 4.53 3.75
N PRO A 7 -7.32 4.42 4.40
CA PRO A 7 -6.62 5.55 4.99
C PRO A 7 -5.85 6.42 3.99
N ILE A 8 -5.82 6.07 2.69
CA ILE A 8 -5.05 6.77 1.68
C ILE A 8 -5.92 7.88 1.05
N PRO A 9 -5.55 9.17 1.17
CA PRO A 9 -6.29 10.22 0.49
C PRO A 9 -6.04 10.17 -1.02
N LEU A 10 -7.11 10.31 -1.82
CA LEU A 10 -7.03 10.30 -3.27
C LEU A 10 -6.98 11.74 -3.81
N PRO A 11 -6.12 12.03 -4.81
CA PRO A 11 -6.03 13.35 -5.39
C PRO A 11 -7.24 13.62 -6.31
N ALA A 12 -7.58 14.89 -6.47
CA ALA A 12 -8.57 15.32 -7.45
C ALA A 12 -8.11 15.01 -8.89
N ALA A 13 -9.03 15.10 -9.85
CA ALA A 13 -8.70 14.91 -11.27
C ALA A 13 -7.57 15.87 -11.70
N GLY A 14 -6.61 15.36 -12.48
CA GLY A 14 -5.46 16.14 -12.93
C GLY A 14 -4.39 16.36 -11.86
N GLN A 15 -4.46 15.67 -10.71
CA GLN A 15 -3.51 15.85 -9.61
C GLN A 15 -2.79 14.56 -9.22
N LYS A 16 -1.62 14.77 -8.61
CA LYS A 16 -0.77 13.76 -8.00
C LYS A 16 -0.49 14.15 -6.56
N THR A 17 -0.55 13.17 -5.67
CA THR A 17 -0.13 13.32 -4.27
C THR A 17 0.76 12.15 -3.86
N SER A 18 1.58 12.37 -2.85
CA SER A 18 2.42 11.36 -2.23
C SER A 18 2.62 11.71 -0.77
N GLY A 19 2.82 10.70 0.05
CA GLY A 19 3.04 10.91 1.48
C GLY A 19 3.10 9.58 2.19
N TYR A 20 2.63 9.59 3.42
CA TYR A 20 2.53 8.42 4.26
C TYR A 20 1.10 8.25 4.78
N PHE A 21 0.68 7.01 4.94
CA PHE A 21 -0.58 6.67 5.62
C PHE A 21 -0.30 5.66 6.73
N THR A 22 -1.27 5.49 7.62
CA THR A 22 -1.30 4.41 8.61
C THR A 22 -2.71 3.83 8.69
N PHE A 23 -2.85 2.65 9.28
CA PHE A 23 -4.14 2.09 9.66
C PHE A 23 -4.52 2.53 11.08
N ASP A 24 -5.83 2.49 11.38
CA ASP A 24 -6.36 2.80 12.71
C ASP A 24 -6.17 1.63 13.71
N ASP A 25 -5.81 0.43 13.24
CA ASP A 25 -5.46 -0.70 14.13
C ASP A 25 -4.24 -0.33 14.98
N PRO A 26 -4.31 -0.40 16.33
CA PRO A 26 -3.24 0.03 17.21
C PRO A 26 -1.88 -0.67 16.99
N GLN A 27 -1.87 -1.93 16.54
CA GLN A 27 -0.63 -2.66 16.25
C GLN A 27 0.03 -2.20 14.94
N LEU A 28 -0.78 -1.67 14.02
CA LEU A 28 -0.33 -1.13 12.74
C LEU A 28 -0.03 0.36 12.84
N ALA A 29 -0.72 1.09 13.71
CA ALA A 29 -0.65 2.55 13.89
C ALA A 29 0.74 3.10 14.23
N GLN A 30 1.63 2.26 14.74
CA GLN A 30 3.02 2.59 15.02
C GLN A 30 3.91 2.63 13.76
N PHE A 31 3.40 2.19 12.60
CA PHE A 31 4.10 2.20 11.33
C PHE A 31 3.42 3.15 10.34
N GLN A 32 4.20 3.64 9.37
CA GLN A 32 3.70 4.51 8.32
C GLN A 32 4.10 3.96 6.96
N TRP A 33 3.17 3.83 6.02
CA TRP A 33 3.42 3.29 4.68
C TRP A 33 3.54 4.41 3.66
N PRO A 34 4.62 4.46 2.87
CA PRO A 34 4.73 5.43 1.80
C PRO A 34 3.71 5.10 0.71
N TYR A 35 3.19 6.12 0.05
CA TYR A 35 2.35 5.91 -1.12
C TYR A 35 2.53 7.02 -2.16
N PHE A 36 2.16 6.70 -3.39
CA PHE A 36 1.87 7.66 -4.46
C PHE A 36 0.43 7.44 -4.91
N ALA A 37 -0.30 8.52 -5.17
CA ALA A 37 -1.60 8.46 -5.81
C ALA A 37 -1.66 9.48 -6.95
N VAL A 38 -2.13 9.04 -8.12
CA VAL A 38 -2.23 9.87 -9.33
C VAL A 38 -3.61 9.67 -9.93
N SER A 39 -4.37 10.76 -10.06
CA SER A 39 -5.65 10.76 -10.75
C SER A 39 -5.48 11.42 -12.11
N GLY A 40 -5.97 10.74 -13.15
CA GLY A 40 -6.01 11.24 -14.51
C GLY A 40 -6.79 12.54 -14.64
N THR A 41 -6.65 13.22 -15.78
CA THR A 41 -7.36 14.47 -16.07
C THR A 41 -8.86 14.28 -16.27
N GLU A 42 -9.28 13.10 -16.74
CA GLU A 42 -10.68 12.75 -16.93
C GLU A 42 -11.26 12.10 -15.66
N PRO A 43 -12.36 12.64 -15.09
CA PRO A 43 -13.02 12.05 -13.93
C PRO A 43 -13.55 10.63 -14.22
N THR A 44 -13.12 9.65 -13.43
CA THR A 44 -13.63 8.27 -13.49
C THR A 44 -13.44 7.56 -12.15
N GLN A 45 -14.19 6.47 -11.95
CA GLN A 45 -14.13 5.65 -10.73
C GLN A 45 -13.16 4.47 -10.85
N LYS A 46 -12.56 4.23 -12.03
CA LYS A 46 -11.63 3.12 -12.25
C LYS A 46 -10.34 3.33 -11.46
N ARG A 47 -9.95 2.30 -10.71
CA ARG A 47 -8.75 2.31 -9.87
C ARG A 47 -7.83 1.15 -10.24
N PHE A 48 -6.54 1.40 -10.15
CA PHE A 48 -5.51 0.38 -10.19
C PHE A 48 -4.59 0.55 -8.99
N ILE A 49 -4.32 -0.55 -8.29
CA ILE A 49 -3.50 -0.56 -7.09
C ILE A 49 -2.26 -1.39 -7.40
N LEU A 50 -1.08 -0.78 -7.25
CA LEU A 50 0.19 -1.45 -7.31
C LEU A 50 0.78 -1.56 -5.91
N THR A 51 1.07 -2.77 -5.47
CA THR A 51 1.78 -3.00 -4.21
C THR A 51 3.09 -3.74 -4.46
N ALA A 52 4.07 -3.57 -3.57
CA ALA A 52 5.34 -4.27 -3.61
C ALA A 52 5.92 -4.48 -2.21
N GLY A 53 6.96 -5.33 -2.11
CA GLY A 53 7.68 -5.54 -0.86
C GLY A 53 6.87 -6.27 0.21
N ILE A 54 6.03 -7.23 -0.17
CA ILE A 54 5.37 -8.11 0.80
C ILE A 54 6.37 -9.04 1.49
N HIS A 55 7.35 -9.53 0.73
CA HIS A 55 8.62 -9.98 1.28
C HIS A 55 9.61 -8.83 1.15
N ALA A 56 10.31 -8.54 2.24
CA ALA A 56 10.99 -7.27 2.37
C ALA A 56 12.33 -7.20 1.62
N ALA A 57 12.90 -8.36 1.26
CA ALA A 57 14.14 -8.44 0.49
C ALA A 57 13.93 -8.57 -1.04
N GLU A 58 12.69 -8.48 -1.54
CA GLU A 58 12.38 -8.50 -2.97
C GLU A 58 12.55 -7.08 -3.59
N TYR A 59 13.77 -6.57 -3.54
CA TYR A 59 14.11 -5.17 -3.78
C TYR A 59 13.76 -4.64 -5.18
N THR A 60 13.80 -5.49 -6.21
CA THR A 60 13.53 -5.07 -7.60
C THR A 60 12.11 -4.56 -7.77
N GLY A 61 11.12 -5.24 -7.17
CA GLY A 61 9.72 -4.81 -7.19
C GLY A 61 9.51 -3.51 -6.42
N ILE A 62 10.16 -3.38 -5.26
CA ILE A 62 10.13 -2.17 -4.42
C ILE A 62 10.68 -0.96 -5.21
N LEU A 63 11.86 -1.11 -5.82
CA LEU A 63 12.49 -0.04 -6.59
C LEU A 63 11.66 0.35 -7.81
N ALA A 64 11.13 -0.64 -8.55
CA ALA A 64 10.28 -0.39 -9.71
C ALA A 64 9.00 0.37 -9.32
N ALA A 65 8.36 0.01 -8.21
CA ALA A 65 7.18 0.71 -7.71
C ALA A 65 7.50 2.15 -7.30
N ILE A 66 8.64 2.41 -6.64
CA ILE A 66 9.10 3.77 -6.30
C ILE A 66 9.33 4.59 -7.57
N GLN A 67 10.03 4.03 -8.56
CA GLN A 67 10.32 4.71 -9.82
C GLN A 67 9.04 5.03 -10.58
N LEU A 68 8.13 4.06 -10.73
CA LEU A 68 6.85 4.29 -11.38
C LEU A 68 6.02 5.35 -10.66
N GLY A 69 5.91 5.28 -9.33
CA GLY A 69 5.22 6.28 -8.52
C GLY A 69 5.77 7.69 -8.72
N ARG A 70 7.08 7.85 -8.93
CA ARG A 70 7.73 9.13 -9.24
C ARG A 70 7.48 9.59 -10.68
N LEU A 71 7.51 8.68 -11.64
CA LEU A 71 7.39 8.97 -13.08
C LEU A 71 5.95 9.25 -13.54
N LEU A 72 4.95 8.64 -12.90
CA LEU A 72 3.55 8.84 -13.26
C LEU A 72 3.15 10.31 -13.08
N THR A 73 2.46 10.83 -14.08
CA THR A 73 1.82 12.16 -14.07
C THR A 73 0.36 11.98 -14.50
N PRO A 74 -0.54 12.91 -14.16
CA PRO A 74 -1.96 12.80 -14.50
C PRO A 74 -2.25 12.55 -15.98
N GLU A 75 -1.42 13.08 -16.88
CA GLU A 75 -1.58 12.95 -18.34
C GLU A 75 -1.37 11.51 -18.83
N HIS A 76 -0.63 10.69 -18.07
CA HIS A 76 -0.39 9.28 -18.38
C HIS A 76 -1.53 8.36 -17.94
N VAL A 77 -2.50 8.85 -17.18
CA VAL A 77 -3.47 8.02 -16.45
C VAL A 77 -4.91 8.32 -16.89
N ARG A 78 -5.69 7.26 -17.11
CA ARG A 78 -7.16 7.32 -17.19
C ARG A 78 -7.75 6.51 -16.05
N GLY A 79 -8.11 7.17 -14.96
CA GLY A 79 -8.40 6.53 -13.67
C GLY A 79 -7.58 7.10 -12.53
N THR A 80 -7.53 6.35 -11.44
CA THR A 80 -6.64 6.63 -10.32
C THR A 80 -5.70 5.45 -10.14
N ILE A 81 -4.39 5.73 -10.11
CA ILE A 81 -3.37 4.74 -9.75
C ILE A 81 -2.91 5.05 -8.33
N VAL A 82 -2.92 4.04 -7.46
CA VAL A 82 -2.31 4.09 -6.14
C VAL A 82 -1.15 3.10 -6.09
N VAL A 83 0.02 3.57 -5.64
CA VAL A 83 1.24 2.76 -5.53
C VAL A 83 1.69 2.74 -4.07
N ILE A 84 1.81 1.53 -3.50
CA ILE A 84 2.34 1.28 -2.15
C ILE A 84 3.61 0.44 -2.31
N PRO A 85 4.80 1.06 -2.38
CA PRO A 85 6.00 0.38 -2.83
C PRO A 85 6.60 -0.59 -1.80
N LEU A 86 6.19 -0.53 -0.54
CA LEU A 86 6.75 -1.36 0.52
C LEU A 86 5.69 -1.71 1.57
N LEU A 87 5.21 -2.95 1.53
CA LEU A 87 4.20 -3.47 2.47
C LEU A 87 4.81 -3.94 3.80
N ASN A 88 5.77 -4.86 3.77
CA ASN A 88 6.42 -5.38 4.98
C ASN A 88 7.52 -4.44 5.46
N ARG A 89 7.10 -3.28 5.99
CA ARG A 89 8.03 -2.28 6.51
C ARG A 89 8.93 -2.80 7.64
N PRO A 90 8.43 -3.50 8.68
CA PRO A 90 9.29 -4.02 9.74
C PRO A 90 10.35 -4.96 9.17
N GLY A 91 9.95 -5.90 8.30
CA GLY A 91 10.89 -6.81 7.66
C GLY A 91 11.97 -6.11 6.83
N PHE A 92 11.66 -4.97 6.20
CA PHE A 92 12.63 -4.25 5.38
C PHE A 92 13.73 -3.61 6.22
N PHE A 93 13.36 -2.92 7.30
CA PHE A 93 14.32 -2.24 8.16
C PHE A 93 15.14 -3.21 9.01
N GLU A 94 14.55 -4.35 9.40
CA GLU A 94 15.21 -5.40 10.15
C GLU A 94 15.92 -6.44 9.27
N ARG A 95 15.80 -6.33 7.94
CA ARG A 95 16.41 -7.26 6.96
C ARG A 95 15.88 -8.70 7.08
N CYS A 96 14.62 -8.87 7.49
CA CYS A 96 13.91 -10.14 7.45
C CYS A 96 13.36 -10.40 6.05
N ILE A 97 13.79 -11.51 5.44
CA ILE A 97 13.56 -11.79 4.02
C ILE A 97 12.07 -12.06 3.74
N TYR A 98 11.51 -13.10 4.37
CA TYR A 98 10.17 -13.65 4.05
C TYR A 98 9.11 -13.42 5.12
N VAL A 99 9.54 -13.06 6.33
CA VAL A 99 8.66 -12.94 7.49
C VAL A 99 8.61 -11.51 8.00
N ASN A 100 7.54 -11.19 8.73
CA ASN A 100 7.49 -10.00 9.54
C ASN A 100 8.15 -10.29 10.90
N PRO A 101 9.13 -9.48 11.36
CA PRO A 101 9.82 -9.72 12.63
C PRO A 101 8.94 -9.56 13.88
N VAL A 102 7.79 -8.87 13.78
CA VAL A 102 6.90 -8.63 14.94
C VAL A 102 6.27 -9.94 15.44
N ASP A 103 5.94 -10.87 14.54
CA ASP A 103 5.31 -12.15 14.86
C ASP A 103 5.96 -13.37 14.20
N ASN A 104 7.03 -13.15 13.43
CA ASN A 104 7.77 -14.19 12.70
C ASN A 104 6.91 -14.94 11.66
N ASP A 105 5.84 -14.33 11.15
CA ASP A 105 4.96 -14.95 10.16
C ASP A 105 5.18 -14.40 8.75
N ASN A 106 4.82 -15.19 7.74
CA ASN A 106 4.83 -14.79 6.35
C ASN A 106 3.48 -14.17 5.97
N ILE A 107 3.45 -12.84 5.80
CA ILE A 107 2.24 -12.08 5.41
C ILE A 107 1.55 -12.68 4.17
N ASN A 108 2.30 -13.19 3.20
CA ASN A 108 1.77 -13.76 1.96
C ASN A 108 1.10 -15.15 2.15
N ARG A 109 1.05 -15.66 3.37
CA ARG A 109 0.42 -16.94 3.73
C ARG A 109 -0.81 -16.79 4.61
N VAL A 110 -1.08 -15.60 5.11
CA VAL A 110 -2.14 -15.37 6.11
C VAL A 110 -3.35 -14.62 5.58
N PHE A 111 -3.39 -14.27 4.29
CA PHE A 111 -4.61 -13.71 3.67
C PHE A 111 -5.78 -14.72 3.76
N PRO A 112 -7.03 -14.26 4.03
CA PRO A 112 -7.46 -12.86 4.08
C PRO A 112 -7.15 -12.13 5.39
N GLY A 113 -6.51 -12.78 6.36
CA GLY A 113 -6.15 -12.20 7.65
C GLY A 113 -7.30 -12.16 8.64
N SER A 114 -7.02 -11.61 9.83
CA SER A 114 -7.97 -11.41 10.91
C SER A 114 -7.72 -10.08 11.63
N PRO A 115 -8.75 -9.25 11.88
CA PRO A 115 -8.59 -8.00 12.64
C PRO A 115 -8.30 -8.25 14.13
N SER A 116 -8.42 -9.49 14.61
CA SER A 116 -8.08 -9.87 15.98
C SER A 116 -6.83 -10.76 16.07
N GLY A 117 -6.22 -11.12 14.94
CA GLY A 117 -5.06 -12.02 14.87
C GLY A 117 -3.73 -11.38 15.30
N PRO A 118 -2.61 -12.08 15.06
CA PRO A 118 -1.26 -11.52 15.14
C PRO A 118 -1.03 -10.38 14.12
N TRP A 119 0.12 -9.72 14.21
CA TRP A 119 0.42 -8.52 13.41
C TRP A 119 0.23 -8.73 11.91
N SER A 120 0.75 -9.83 11.37
CA SER A 120 0.70 -10.18 9.94
C SER A 120 -0.72 -10.45 9.47
N GLU A 121 -1.55 -11.11 10.30
CA GLU A 121 -2.97 -11.32 10.02
C GLU A 121 -3.77 -10.01 10.02
N ARG A 122 -3.51 -9.11 10.98
CA ARG A 122 -4.12 -7.77 11.03
C ARG A 122 -3.77 -6.96 9.80
N PHE A 123 -2.48 -6.95 9.44
CA PHE A 123 -2.01 -6.25 8.26
C PHE A 123 -2.63 -6.80 6.98
N ALA A 124 -2.68 -8.13 6.81
CA ALA A 124 -3.33 -8.77 5.66
C ALA A 124 -4.83 -8.43 5.59
N TYR A 125 -5.53 -8.42 6.72
CA TYR A 125 -6.94 -8.04 6.81
C TYR A 125 -7.17 -6.61 6.36
N HIS A 126 -6.44 -5.64 6.93
CA HIS A 126 -6.61 -4.23 6.61
C HIS A 126 -6.16 -3.89 5.18
N LEU A 127 -5.06 -4.47 4.70
CA LEU A 127 -4.63 -4.29 3.31
C LEU A 127 -5.71 -4.79 2.35
N LEU A 128 -6.28 -5.97 2.59
CA LEU A 128 -7.29 -6.54 1.70
C LEU A 128 -8.59 -5.71 1.76
N ASN A 129 -9.16 -5.52 2.95
CA ASN A 129 -10.50 -4.96 3.13
C ASN A 129 -10.57 -3.44 2.98
N ASP A 130 -9.54 -2.71 3.40
CA ASP A 130 -9.58 -1.25 3.37
C ASP A 130 -8.99 -0.66 2.08
N ILE A 131 -8.13 -1.41 1.39
CA ILE A 131 -7.40 -0.93 0.21
C ILE A 131 -7.73 -1.74 -1.05
N VAL A 132 -7.64 -3.07 -1.02
CA VAL A 132 -7.73 -3.87 -2.27
C VAL A 132 -9.16 -4.07 -2.77
N VAL A 133 -10.12 -4.38 -1.90
CA VAL A 133 -11.52 -4.71 -2.31
C VAL A 133 -12.49 -3.53 -2.26
N LYS A 134 -12.00 -2.29 -2.09
CA LYS A 134 -12.81 -1.09 -1.80
C LYS A 134 -13.09 -0.18 -3.00
#